data_AF-A0A4Y1ZPQ1-F1
#
_entry.id   AF-A0A4Y1ZPQ1-F1
#
_cell.length_a   1.000
_cell.length_b   1.000
_cell.length_c   1.000
_cell.angle_alpha   90.00
_cell.angle_beta   90.00
_cell.angle_gamma   90.00
#
_symmetry.space_group_name_H-M   'P 1'
#
loop_
_entity.id
_entity.type
_entity.pdbx_description
1 polymer ?
#
loop_
_entity_poly.entity_id
_entity_poly.type
_entity_poly.pdbx_seq_one_letter_code
_entity_poly.pdbx_strand_id
1 'polypeptide(L)'
;MLEDIYIFTDSRSVLTALESKKNEPSIIKEIKNLLKENLNIKMCWVKAHVGITGNKEADRLANSAIDREEIDFNIKPSIMWFKKKLKTLIKYEWLNRWETSLKSRFLFGLMPENSEDRSLGNFYINQILTKHGWFLEHQSRLFAKIANCDCGLGLGTVTHYIYGCLILLKLGRNFSLETLQHLVS
;
A
#
# COMPACT_ATOMS: atom_id res chain seq x y z
N MET A 1 20.24 -49.89 16.55
CA MET A 1 20.21 -48.40 16.57
C MET A 1 19.29 -47.97 15.44
N LEU A 2 18.44 -46.96 15.65
CA LEU A 2 17.64 -46.40 14.56
C LEU A 2 18.58 -45.70 13.57
N GLU A 3 18.35 -45.88 12.27
CA GLU A 3 19.10 -45.16 11.23
C GLU A 3 18.70 -43.68 11.21
N ASP A 4 19.68 -42.80 10.99
CA ASP A 4 19.43 -41.38 10.84
C ASP A 4 18.71 -41.08 9.52
N ILE A 5 17.63 -40.30 9.60
CA ILE A 5 16.82 -39.86 8.46
C ILE A 5 17.11 -38.38 8.21
N TYR A 6 17.50 -38.04 6.98
CA TYR A 6 17.84 -36.66 6.61
C TYR A 6 16.71 -36.01 5.80
N ILE A 7 16.21 -34.87 6.27
CA ILE A 7 15.22 -34.04 5.58
C ILE A 7 15.90 -32.76 5.11
N PHE A 8 15.97 -32.56 3.79
CA PHE A 8 16.54 -31.36 3.18
C PHE A 8 15.42 -30.36 2.85
N THR A 9 15.59 -29.11 3.27
CA THR A 9 14.64 -28.01 3.01
C THR A 9 15.36 -26.74 2.61
N ASP A 10 14.80 -25.99 1.67
CA ASP A 10 15.29 -24.66 1.33
C ASP A 10 14.70 -23.55 2.20
N SER A 11 13.74 -23.89 3.05
CA SER A 11 13.04 -22.96 3.93
C SER A 11 13.86 -22.64 5.18
N ARG A 12 14.79 -21.69 5.04
CA ARG A 12 15.58 -21.19 6.17
C ARG A 12 14.70 -20.61 7.29
N SER A 13 13.54 -20.05 6.94
CA SER A 13 12.57 -19.52 7.90
C SER A 13 12.00 -20.61 8.81
N VAL A 14 11.71 -21.80 8.27
CA VAL A 14 11.24 -22.95 9.07
C VAL A 14 12.32 -23.41 10.04
N LEU A 15 13.56 -23.59 9.59
CA LEU A 15 14.68 -24.00 10.46
C LEU A 15 14.91 -22.99 11.60
N THR A 16 14.89 -21.69 11.26
CA THR A 16 15.01 -20.62 12.26
C THR A 16 13.85 -20.65 13.27
N ALA A 17 12.62 -20.94 12.82
CA ALA A 17 11.47 -21.07 13.70
C ALA A 17 11.54 -22.31 14.61
N LEU A 18 12.12 -23.41 14.11
CA LEU A 18 12.35 -24.63 14.88
C LEU A 18 13.40 -24.42 15.98
N GLU A 19 14.41 -23.60 15.74
CA GLU A 19 15.43 -23.23 16.74
C GLU A 19 14.94 -22.17 17.74
N SER A 20 14.01 -21.30 17.33
CA SER A 20 13.47 -20.22 18.18
C SER A 20 12.73 -20.76 19.41
N LYS A 21 12.90 -20.11 20.58
CA LYS A 21 12.13 -20.41 21.80
C LYS A 21 10.87 -19.54 21.97
N LYS A 22 10.55 -18.65 21.02
CA LYS A 22 9.50 -17.62 21.16
C LYS A 22 8.43 -17.75 20.06
N ASN A 23 7.18 -17.50 20.46
CA ASN A 23 6.00 -17.29 19.61
C ASN A 23 5.91 -18.29 18.45
N GLU A 24 5.60 -19.55 18.78
CA GLU A 24 5.48 -20.63 17.81
C GLU A 24 4.07 -20.66 17.21
N PRO A 25 3.93 -20.49 15.88
CA PRO A 25 2.70 -20.89 15.19
C PRO A 25 2.37 -22.35 15.51
N SER A 26 1.08 -22.71 15.55
CA SER A 26 0.63 -24.07 15.91
C SER A 26 1.37 -25.18 15.16
N ILE A 27 1.61 -24.97 13.86
CA ILE A 27 2.32 -25.92 13.00
C ILE A 27 3.80 -26.10 13.39
N ILE A 28 4.48 -25.04 13.83
CA ILE A 28 5.88 -25.12 14.28
C ILE A 28 5.96 -25.92 15.59
N LYS A 29 4.99 -25.70 16.50
CA LYS A 29 4.90 -26.45 17.75
C LYS A 29 4.67 -27.94 17.51
N GLU A 30 3.81 -28.27 16.56
CA GLU A 30 3.52 -29.65 16.16
C GLU A 30 4.77 -30.33 15.56
N ILE A 31 5.45 -29.68 14.62
CA ILE A 31 6.71 -30.18 14.05
C ILE A 31 7.77 -30.41 15.14
N LYS A 32 7.91 -29.48 16.11
CA LYS A 32 8.84 -29.66 17.23
C LYS A 32 8.52 -30.88 18.08
N ASN A 33 7.24 -31.16 18.34
CA ASN A 33 6.84 -32.33 19.11
C ASN A 33 7.18 -33.61 18.35
N LEU A 34 6.88 -33.66 17.04
CA LEU A 34 7.25 -34.80 16.18
C LEU A 34 8.77 -35.03 16.15
N LEU A 35 9.57 -33.96 16.05
CA LEU A 35 11.03 -34.08 16.07
C LEU A 35 11.58 -34.53 17.43
N LYS A 36 10.92 -34.17 18.54
CA LYS A 36 11.30 -34.66 19.89
C LYS A 36 11.02 -36.14 20.07
N GLU A 37 9.95 -36.64 19.46
CA GLU A 37 9.59 -38.06 19.47
C GLU A 37 10.46 -38.88 18.51
N ASN A 38 11.07 -38.25 17.50
CA ASN A 38 11.85 -38.90 16.44
C ASN A 38 13.28 -38.33 16.35
N LEU A 39 14.13 -38.68 17.32
CA LEU A 39 15.49 -38.11 17.47
C LEU A 39 16.47 -38.47 16.33
N ASN A 40 16.14 -39.47 15.53
CA ASN A 40 16.92 -39.89 14.36
C ASN A 40 16.67 -38.98 13.13
N ILE A 41 15.68 -38.08 13.17
CA ILE A 41 15.44 -37.13 12.08
C ILE A 41 16.40 -35.94 12.20
N LYS A 42 17.16 -35.67 11.13
CA LYS A 42 18.07 -34.54 10.98
C LYS A 42 17.55 -33.61 9.88
N MET A 43 17.41 -32.33 10.19
CA MET A 43 17.00 -31.32 9.22
C MET A 43 18.21 -30.56 8.66
N CYS A 44 18.29 -30.45 7.34
CA CYS A 44 19.40 -29.81 6.63
C CYS A 44 18.91 -28.69 5.73
N TRP A 45 19.56 -27.54 5.78
CA TRP A 45 19.27 -26.45 4.85
C TRP A 45 19.96 -26.66 3.50
N VAL A 46 19.24 -26.45 2.41
CA VAL A 46 19.79 -26.39 1.05
C VAL A 46 19.44 -25.06 0.40
N LYS A 47 20.23 -24.63 -0.57
CA LYS A 47 19.94 -23.40 -1.30
C LYS A 47 18.86 -23.66 -2.36
N ALA A 48 17.83 -22.82 -2.40
CA ALA A 48 16.82 -22.86 -3.46
C ALA A 48 17.43 -22.52 -4.83
N HIS A 49 16.86 -23.08 -5.89
CA HIS A 49 17.11 -22.72 -7.30
C HIS A 49 18.56 -22.81 -7.80
N VAL A 50 19.44 -23.57 -7.14
CA VAL A 50 20.84 -23.78 -7.60
C VAL A 50 21.08 -25.08 -8.37
N GLY A 51 20.02 -25.76 -8.82
CA GLY A 51 20.17 -26.97 -9.63
C GLY A 51 19.99 -28.29 -8.90
N ILE A 52 19.74 -28.30 -7.57
CA ILE A 52 19.53 -29.54 -6.81
C ILE A 52 18.24 -30.22 -7.28
N THR A 53 18.38 -31.38 -7.93
CA THR A 53 17.26 -32.12 -8.55
C THR A 53 16.16 -32.44 -7.55
N GLY A 54 16.50 -32.92 -6.35
CA GLY A 54 15.52 -33.23 -5.31
C GLY A 54 14.71 -32.02 -4.84
N ASN A 55 15.36 -30.85 -4.63
CA ASN A 55 14.65 -29.63 -4.25
C ASN A 55 13.74 -29.14 -5.38
N LYS A 56 14.22 -29.15 -6.62
CA LYS A 56 13.42 -28.75 -7.78
C LYS A 56 12.18 -29.62 -7.94
N GLU A 57 12.31 -30.93 -7.71
CA GLU A 57 11.17 -31.85 -7.79
C GLU A 57 10.20 -31.63 -6.62
N ALA A 58 10.71 -31.40 -5.40
CA ALA A 58 9.88 -31.02 -4.26
C ALA A 58 9.11 -29.71 -4.52
N ASP A 59 9.76 -28.69 -5.05
CA ASP A 59 9.14 -27.40 -5.43
C ASP A 59 8.07 -27.60 -6.51
N ARG A 60 8.36 -28.43 -7.52
CA ARG A 60 7.41 -28.74 -8.60
C ARG A 60 6.17 -29.42 -8.05
N LEU A 61 6.33 -30.44 -7.21
CA LEU A 61 5.23 -31.15 -6.57
C LEU A 61 4.42 -30.24 -5.64
N ALA A 62 5.08 -29.39 -4.85
CA ALA A 62 4.42 -28.42 -3.99
C ALA A 62 3.58 -27.40 -4.79
N ASN A 63 4.09 -26.94 -5.94
CA ASN A 63 3.33 -26.06 -6.84
C ASN A 63 2.15 -26.79 -7.48
N SER A 64 2.31 -28.04 -7.92
CA SER A 64 1.21 -28.84 -8.46
C SER A 64 0.11 -29.14 -7.44
N ALA A 65 0.42 -29.13 -6.14
CA ALA A 65 -0.57 -29.29 -5.08
C ALA A 65 -1.53 -28.08 -4.96
N ILE A 66 -1.18 -26.91 -5.50
CA ILE A 66 -2.05 -25.72 -5.48
C ILE A 66 -3.32 -25.94 -6.30
N ASP A 67 -3.26 -26.77 -7.35
CA ASP A 67 -4.37 -27.03 -8.26
C ASP A 67 -5.30 -28.17 -7.79
N ARG A 68 -5.03 -28.77 -6.61
CA ARG A 68 -5.89 -29.81 -6.04
C ARG A 68 -7.14 -29.21 -5.41
N GLU A 69 -8.29 -29.85 -5.61
CA GLU A 69 -9.56 -29.45 -4.98
C GLU A 69 -9.61 -29.80 -3.49
N GLU A 70 -8.91 -30.86 -3.07
CA GLU A 70 -8.87 -31.34 -1.70
C GLU A 70 -7.79 -30.61 -0.87
N ILE A 71 -8.17 -30.13 0.32
CA ILE A 71 -7.27 -29.46 1.25
C ILE A 71 -6.80 -30.48 2.30
N ASP A 72 -5.53 -30.91 2.18
CA ASP A 72 -4.91 -31.86 3.10
C ASP A 72 -4.76 -31.29 4.53
N PHE A 73 -4.45 -29.99 4.64
CA PHE A 73 -4.23 -29.31 5.92
C PHE A 73 -4.87 -27.92 5.94
N ASN A 74 -5.87 -27.73 6.82
CA ASN A 74 -6.51 -26.44 7.02
C ASN A 74 -5.69 -25.54 7.95
N ILE A 75 -4.71 -24.83 7.38
CA ILE A 75 -3.89 -23.86 8.11
C ILE A 75 -4.62 -22.51 8.14
N LYS A 76 -4.84 -21.97 9.34
CA LYS A 76 -5.44 -20.64 9.50
C LYS A 76 -4.56 -19.58 8.82
N PRO A 77 -5.14 -18.64 8.05
CA PRO A 77 -4.39 -17.56 7.43
C PRO A 77 -3.58 -16.77 8.46
N SER A 78 -2.36 -16.37 8.10
CA SER A 78 -1.56 -15.53 8.98
C SER A 78 -2.18 -14.14 9.13
N ILE A 79 -1.92 -13.48 10.27
CA ILE A 79 -2.32 -12.08 10.48
C ILE A 79 -1.75 -11.19 9.36
N MET A 80 -0.55 -11.52 8.85
CA MET A 80 0.06 -10.79 7.73
C MET A 80 -0.74 -10.92 6.44
N TRP A 81 -1.21 -12.13 6.13
CA TRP A 81 -2.11 -12.35 4.99
C TRP A 81 -3.38 -11.52 5.13
N PHE A 82 -3.99 -11.53 6.32
CA PHE A 82 -5.20 -10.74 6.59
C PHE A 82 -4.94 -9.24 6.44
N LYS A 83 -3.85 -8.73 7.00
CA LYS A 83 -3.43 -7.32 6.86
C LYS A 83 -3.22 -6.94 5.39
N LYS A 84 -2.57 -7.81 4.60
CA LYS A 84 -2.37 -7.59 3.16
C LYS A 84 -3.70 -7.53 2.42
N LYS A 85 -4.59 -8.49 2.67
CA LYS A 85 -5.93 -8.53 2.05
C LYS A 85 -6.75 -7.29 2.41
N LEU A 86 -6.75 -6.90 3.67
CA LEU A 86 -7.45 -5.71 4.15
C LEU A 86 -6.89 -4.43 3.51
N LYS A 87 -5.56 -4.30 3.42
CA LYS A 87 -4.91 -3.17 2.75
C LYS A 87 -5.35 -3.06 1.29
N THR A 88 -5.44 -4.19 0.57
CA THR A 88 -5.93 -4.21 -0.82
C THR A 88 -7.39 -3.74 -0.91
N LEU A 89 -8.26 -4.20 -0.02
CA LEU A 89 -9.68 -3.80 -0.01
C LEU A 89 -9.85 -2.32 0.31
N ILE A 90 -9.12 -1.81 1.31
CA ILE A 90 -9.14 -0.38 1.66
C ILE A 90 -8.65 0.47 0.48
N LYS A 91 -7.57 0.06 -0.18
CA LYS A 91 -7.04 0.76 -1.36
C LYS A 91 -8.07 0.81 -2.49
N TYR A 92 -8.73 -0.30 -2.77
CA TYR A 92 -9.78 -0.39 -3.79
C TYR A 92 -10.97 0.53 -3.46
N GLU A 93 -11.48 0.47 -2.23
CA GLU A 93 -12.62 1.30 -1.82
C GLU A 93 -12.27 2.79 -1.81
N TRP A 94 -11.05 3.13 -1.38
CA TRP A 94 -10.54 4.50 -1.44
C TRP A 94 -10.45 5.01 -2.88
N LEU A 95 -9.94 4.18 -3.80
CA LEU A 95 -9.87 4.49 -5.23
C LEU A 95 -11.24 4.74 -5.84
N ASN A 96 -12.17 3.83 -5.60
CA ASN A 96 -13.53 3.95 -6.09
C ASN A 96 -14.17 5.27 -5.61
N ARG A 97 -13.97 5.64 -4.33
CA ARG A 97 -14.43 6.93 -3.80
C ARG A 97 -13.69 8.11 -4.41
N TRP A 98 -12.39 7.97 -4.66
CA TRP A 98 -11.57 9.02 -5.29
C TRP A 98 -12.08 9.35 -6.69
N GLU A 99 -12.44 8.33 -7.47
CA GLU A 99 -12.98 8.49 -8.82
C GLU A 99 -14.42 9.01 -8.83
N THR A 100 -15.30 8.47 -7.96
CA THR A 100 -16.75 8.73 -8.05
C THR A 100 -17.27 9.90 -7.22
N SER A 101 -16.52 10.36 -6.21
CA SER A 101 -16.98 11.43 -5.32
C SER A 101 -17.25 12.74 -6.07
N LEU A 102 -18.25 13.53 -5.68
CA LEU A 102 -18.41 14.90 -6.20
C LEU A 102 -17.52 15.90 -5.47
N LYS A 103 -16.87 15.49 -4.38
CA LYS A 103 -15.96 16.32 -3.59
C LYS A 103 -14.54 16.27 -4.18
N SER A 104 -13.77 17.32 -3.90
CA SER A 104 -12.34 17.41 -4.26
C SER A 104 -12.03 17.25 -5.75
N ARG A 105 -12.99 17.53 -6.65
CA ARG A 105 -12.82 17.38 -8.12
C ARG A 105 -11.68 18.16 -8.73
N PHE A 106 -11.31 19.28 -8.12
CA PHE A 106 -10.15 20.05 -8.55
C PHE A 106 -8.83 19.30 -8.30
N LEU A 107 -8.67 18.72 -7.11
CA LEU A 107 -7.50 17.91 -6.80
C LEU A 107 -7.49 16.64 -7.65
N PHE A 108 -8.65 16.01 -7.86
CA PHE A 108 -8.78 14.88 -8.78
C PHE A 108 -8.35 15.23 -10.22
N GLY A 109 -8.72 16.41 -10.73
CA GLY A 109 -8.28 16.86 -12.06
C GLY A 109 -6.78 17.11 -12.18
N LEU A 110 -6.08 17.36 -11.07
CA LEU A 110 -4.63 17.49 -11.02
C LEU A 110 -3.93 16.15 -10.80
N MET A 111 -4.54 15.27 -10.00
CA MET A 111 -4.01 13.97 -9.58
C MET A 111 -5.08 12.88 -9.70
N PRO A 112 -5.42 12.46 -10.93
CA PRO A 112 -6.37 11.38 -11.14
C PRO A 112 -5.74 10.02 -10.78
N GLU A 113 -4.43 9.91 -10.93
CA GLU A 113 -3.68 8.68 -10.68
C GLU A 113 -3.24 8.55 -9.22
N ASN A 114 -3.15 7.30 -8.77
CA ASN A 114 -2.63 6.97 -7.46
C ASN A 114 -1.12 6.87 -7.50
N SER A 115 -0.45 7.91 -7.00
CA SER A 115 0.93 7.75 -6.53
C SER A 115 0.94 7.37 -5.05
N GLU A 116 1.76 6.37 -4.69
CA GLU A 116 2.12 6.08 -3.31
C GLU A 116 3.31 6.91 -2.83
N ASP A 117 3.87 7.76 -3.71
CA ASP A 117 4.96 8.64 -3.36
C ASP A 117 4.47 9.71 -2.39
N ARG A 118 5.33 10.02 -1.41
CA ARG A 118 5.06 11.14 -0.52
C ARG A 118 5.28 12.42 -1.31
N SER A 119 4.21 13.15 -1.59
CA SER A 119 4.35 14.52 -2.04
C SER A 119 5.02 15.35 -0.92
N LEU A 120 6.02 16.14 -1.28
CA LEU A 120 6.62 17.15 -0.40
C LEU A 120 5.60 18.29 -0.23
N GLY A 121 4.67 18.10 0.70
CA GLY A 121 3.59 19.05 0.95
C GLY A 121 4.11 20.37 1.52
N ASN A 122 4.07 21.44 0.73
CA ASN A 122 4.23 22.81 1.23
C ASN A 122 2.89 23.33 1.76
N PHE A 123 2.90 24.09 2.87
CA PHE A 123 1.68 24.67 3.46
C PHE A 123 0.82 25.42 2.44
N TYR A 124 1.41 26.33 1.66
CA TYR A 124 0.68 27.14 0.68
C TYR A 124 0.17 26.31 -0.50
N ILE A 125 0.96 25.33 -0.95
CA ILE A 125 0.54 24.40 -2.01
C ILE A 125 -0.66 23.58 -1.54
N ASN A 126 -0.62 23.06 -0.30
CA ASN A 126 -1.74 22.31 0.27
C ASN A 126 -3.03 23.15 0.36
N GLN A 127 -2.94 24.45 0.67
CA GLN A 127 -4.11 25.35 0.65
C GLN A 127 -4.69 25.47 -0.76
N ILE A 128 -3.86 25.64 -1.79
CA ILE A 128 -4.28 25.70 -3.20
C ILE A 128 -4.96 24.39 -3.61
N LEU A 129 -4.30 23.25 -3.37
CA LEU A 129 -4.76 21.92 -3.76
C LEU A 129 -6.10 21.54 -3.11
N THR A 130 -6.28 21.89 -1.84
CA THR A 130 -7.50 21.60 -1.09
C THR A 130 -8.58 22.67 -1.26
N LYS A 131 -8.31 23.77 -1.99
CA LYS A 131 -9.16 24.97 -2.04
C LYS A 131 -9.49 25.53 -0.65
N HIS A 132 -8.49 25.57 0.22
CA HIS A 132 -8.59 26.02 1.60
C HIS A 132 -7.85 27.35 1.84
N GLY A 133 -8.02 27.92 3.03
CA GLY A 133 -7.25 29.06 3.47
C GLY A 133 -7.91 30.38 3.08
N TRP A 134 -7.14 31.28 2.46
CA TRP A 134 -7.58 32.66 2.23
C TRP A 134 -8.44 32.87 0.97
N PHE A 135 -8.84 31.80 0.27
CA PHE A 135 -9.77 31.93 -0.85
C PHE A 135 -11.16 32.36 -0.37
N LEU A 136 -11.71 33.46 -0.91
CA LEU A 136 -12.97 34.03 -0.44
C LEU A 136 -14.15 33.06 -0.54
N GLU A 137 -14.16 32.18 -1.54
CA GLU A 137 -15.18 31.12 -1.66
C GLU A 137 -15.06 30.08 -0.54
N HIS A 138 -13.86 29.79 -0.04
CA HIS A 138 -13.69 28.93 1.13
C HIS A 138 -14.09 29.65 2.41
N GLN A 139 -13.67 30.90 2.56
CA GLN A 139 -13.97 31.71 3.74
C GLN A 139 -15.46 32.04 3.87
N SER A 140 -16.20 32.15 2.77
CA SER A 140 -17.66 32.37 2.82
C SER A 140 -18.40 31.19 3.45
N ARG A 141 -17.98 29.96 3.15
CA ARG A 141 -18.58 28.74 3.70
C ARG A 141 -18.31 28.55 5.19
N LEU A 142 -17.13 28.94 5.67
CA LEU A 142 -16.72 28.71 7.07
C LEU A 142 -16.97 29.91 7.98
N PHE A 143 -16.89 31.14 7.45
CA PHE A 143 -16.87 32.36 8.24
C PHE A 143 -17.88 33.41 7.73
N ALA A 144 -18.83 33.02 6.88
CA ALA A 144 -19.88 33.90 6.34
C ALA A 144 -19.36 35.18 5.65
N LYS A 145 -18.13 35.14 5.10
CA LYS A 145 -17.57 36.24 4.31
C LYS A 145 -18.21 36.33 2.92
N ILE A 146 -18.06 37.48 2.27
CA ILE A 146 -18.46 37.66 0.88
C ILE A 146 -17.54 36.82 -0.01
N ALA A 147 -18.13 36.01 -0.89
CA ALA A 147 -17.39 35.08 -1.74
C ALA A 147 -16.80 35.73 -3.00
N ASN A 148 -17.32 36.89 -3.41
CA ASN A 148 -16.90 37.62 -4.61
C ASN A 148 -15.47 38.14 -4.47
N CYS A 149 -14.68 38.02 -5.53
CA CYS A 149 -13.36 38.63 -5.61
C CYS A 149 -13.46 40.15 -5.76
N ASP A 150 -12.54 40.87 -5.13
CA ASP A 150 -12.42 42.33 -5.22
C ASP A 150 -12.20 42.85 -6.66
N CYS A 151 -11.78 41.98 -7.59
CA CYS A 151 -11.70 42.36 -9.01
C CYS A 151 -13.08 42.51 -9.68
N GLY A 152 -14.16 42.09 -9.03
CA GLY A 152 -15.53 42.21 -9.50
C GLY A 152 -15.96 41.19 -10.57
N LEU A 153 -15.07 40.32 -11.05
CA LEU A 153 -15.33 39.44 -12.20
C LEU A 153 -15.78 38.02 -11.85
N GLY A 154 -15.82 37.66 -10.57
CA GLY A 154 -16.24 36.31 -10.17
C GLY A 154 -16.07 36.03 -8.69
N LEU A 155 -16.28 34.78 -8.32
CA LEU A 155 -16.02 34.28 -6.98
C LEU A 155 -14.50 34.15 -6.73
N GLY A 156 -14.05 34.39 -5.51
CA GLY A 156 -12.67 34.19 -5.08
C GLY A 156 -12.35 32.70 -4.89
N THR A 157 -12.42 31.93 -5.98
CA THR A 157 -11.99 30.54 -6.05
C THR A 157 -10.52 30.45 -6.45
N VAL A 158 -9.87 29.32 -6.15
CA VAL A 158 -8.50 29.03 -6.60
C VAL A 158 -8.35 29.24 -8.12
N THR A 159 -9.30 28.71 -8.91
CA THR A 159 -9.26 28.83 -10.37
C THR A 159 -9.40 30.28 -10.83
N HIS A 160 -10.26 31.07 -10.19
CA HIS A 160 -10.35 32.50 -10.49
C HIS A 160 -9.04 33.23 -10.19
N TYR A 161 -8.43 33.01 -9.02
CA TYR A 161 -7.18 33.68 -8.68
C TYR A 161 -6.02 33.28 -9.59
N ILE A 162 -5.96 32.02 -10.04
CA ILE A 162 -4.88 31.56 -10.91
C ILE A 162 -5.07 32.02 -12.36
N TYR A 163 -6.29 31.98 -12.90
CA TYR A 163 -6.53 32.14 -14.35
C TYR A 163 -7.37 33.37 -14.74
N GLY A 164 -8.19 33.89 -13.83
CA GLY A 164 -9.25 34.86 -14.17
C GLY A 164 -9.19 36.19 -13.42
N CYS A 165 -8.31 36.34 -12.43
CA CYS A 165 -8.25 37.54 -11.60
C CYS A 165 -7.34 38.59 -12.25
N LEU A 166 -7.93 39.62 -12.84
CA LEU A 166 -7.18 40.72 -13.47
C LEU A 166 -6.20 41.41 -12.52
N ILE A 167 -6.50 41.44 -11.22
CA ILE A 167 -5.59 42.02 -10.21
C ILE A 167 -4.31 41.19 -10.11
N LEU A 168 -4.42 39.86 -10.04
CA LEU A 168 -3.24 38.98 -9.93
C LEU A 168 -2.49 38.83 -11.25
N LEU A 169 -3.20 38.82 -12.38
CA LEU A 169 -2.59 38.80 -13.71
C LEU A 169 -1.70 40.04 -13.95
N LYS A 170 -2.14 41.22 -13.48
CA LYS A 170 -1.35 42.46 -13.54
C LYS A 170 -0.07 42.42 -12.69
N LEU A 171 0.01 41.54 -11.69
CA LEU A 171 1.20 41.35 -10.85
C LEU A 171 2.21 40.36 -11.46
N GLY A 172 1.98 39.87 -12.68
CA GLY A 172 2.92 39.01 -13.41
C GLY A 172 3.04 37.58 -12.87
N ARG A 173 2.09 37.12 -12.06
CA ARG A 173 2.11 35.78 -11.45
C ARG A 173 1.24 34.79 -12.22
N ASN A 174 1.68 34.41 -13.42
CA ASN A 174 1.05 33.31 -14.17
C ASN A 174 1.52 31.97 -13.58
N PHE A 175 0.63 31.25 -12.90
CA PHE A 175 0.87 29.85 -12.52
C PHE A 175 0.22 28.96 -13.58
N SER A 176 1.01 28.17 -14.32
CA SER A 176 0.45 27.16 -15.25
C SER A 176 -0.04 25.94 -14.48
N LEU A 177 -1.02 25.22 -15.06
CA LEU A 177 -1.47 23.93 -14.50
C LEU A 177 -0.32 22.93 -14.42
N GLU A 178 0.59 22.97 -15.40
CA GLU A 178 1.84 22.18 -15.44
C GLU A 178 2.73 22.49 -14.24
N THR A 179 2.86 23.77 -13.84
CA THR A 179 3.63 24.16 -12.65
C THR A 179 3.04 23.55 -11.38
N LEU A 180 1.70 23.50 -11.27
CA LEU A 180 1.04 22.85 -10.14
C LEU A 180 1.12 21.33 -10.20
N GLN A 181 1.12 20.72 -11.38
CA GLN A 181 1.31 19.27 -11.53
C GLN A 181 2.73 18.86 -11.14
N HIS A 182 3.76 19.59 -11.58
CA HIS A 182 5.17 19.37 -11.23
C HIS A 182 5.52 19.57 -9.75
N LEU A 183 4.71 20.34 -9.01
CA LEU A 183 4.91 20.56 -7.58
C LEU A 183 4.35 19.42 -6.71
N VAL A 184 3.60 18.51 -7.31
CA VAL A 184 2.79 17.51 -6.60
C VAL A 184 3.12 16.07 -7.04
N SER A 185 3.75 15.89 -8.21
CA SER A 185 4.49 14.68 -8.59
C SER A 185 5.87 14.61 -7.93
#